data_AF-A0A8J8A5L4-F1
#
_entry.id   AF-A0A8J8A5L4-F1
#
_cell.length_a   1.000
_cell.length_b   1.000
_cell.length_c   1.000
_cell.angle_alpha   90.00
_cell.angle_beta   90.00
_cell.angle_gamma   90.00
#
_symmetry.space_group_name_H-M   'P 1'
#
loop_
_entity.id
_entity.type
_entity.pdbx_description
1 polymer ?
#
loop_
_entity_poly.entity_id
_entity_poly.type
_entity_poly.pdbx_seq_one_letter_code
_entity_poly.pdbx_strand_id
1 'polypeptide(L)' 'MPMVVEAVYENGILKPVKKLNLPEKSRVLIKVEIFGLLKDWDVDPQKLKDELREVHG' A
#
# COMPACT_ATOMS: atom_id res chain seq x y z
N MET A 1 -6.50 11.22 -19.68
CA MET A 1 -7.09 10.99 -18.33
C MET A 1 -6.21 9.99 -17.60
N PRO A 2 -5.86 10.22 -16.33
CA PRO A 2 -5.18 9.21 -15.52
C PRO A 2 -6.12 8.02 -15.27
N MET A 3 -5.59 6.80 -15.30
CA MET A 3 -6.33 5.57 -14.99
C MET A 3 -5.70 4.90 -13.76
N VAL A 4 -6.52 4.36 -12.88
CA VAL A 4 -6.05 3.53 -11.76
C VAL A 4 -5.98 2.08 -12.24
N VAL A 5 -4.86 1.43 -12.00
CA VAL A 5 -4.63 0.02 -12.33
C VAL A 5 -4.44 -0.74 -11.03
N GLU A 6 -5.27 -1.74 -10.80
CA GLU A 6 -5.07 -2.69 -9.72
C GLU A 6 -3.94 -3.66 -10.07
N ALA A 7 -2.99 -3.83 -9.15
CA ALA A 7 -1.85 -4.71 -9.30
C ALA A 7 -1.56 -5.44 -7.98
N VAL A 8 -1.06 -6.67 -8.10
CA VAL A 8 -0.55 -7.46 -6.98
C VAL A 8 0.97 -7.39 -7.00
N TYR A 9 1.57 -7.15 -5.85
CA TYR A 9 3.02 -7.18 -5.69
C TYR A 9 3.45 -8.60 -5.30
N GLU A 10 4.14 -9.29 -6.21
CA GLU A 10 4.65 -10.64 -5.97
C GLU A 10 6.11 -10.74 -6.41
N ASN A 11 6.98 -11.28 -5.54
CA ASN A 11 8.41 -11.50 -5.82
C ASN A 11 9.16 -10.25 -6.33
N GLY A 12 8.84 -9.07 -5.79
CA GLY A 12 9.50 -7.83 -6.21
C GLY A 12 8.90 -7.16 -7.46
N ILE A 13 7.84 -7.73 -8.04
CA ILE A 13 7.25 -7.28 -9.32
C ILE A 13 5.79 -6.89 -9.10
N LEU A 14 5.40 -5.70 -9.58
CA LEU A 14 4.00 -5.29 -9.68
C LEU A 14 3.36 -5.93 -10.91
N LYS A 15 2.44 -6.88 -10.70
CA LYS A 15 1.70 -7.55 -11.76
C LYS A 15 0.28 -6.99 -11.81
N PRO A 16 -0.18 -6.45 -12.96
CA PRO A 16 -1.53 -5.93 -13.04
C PRO A 16 -2.56 -7.08 -13.00
N VAL A 17 -3.66 -6.87 -12.29
CA VAL A 17 -4.77 -7.84 -12.18
C VAL A 17 -5.48 -8.02 -13.53
N LYS A 18 -5.54 -6.95 -14.33
CA LYS A 18 -6.13 -6.94 -15.67
C LYS A 18 -5.08 -6.62 -16.72
N LYS A 19 -5.28 -7.13 -17.94
CA LYS A 19 -4.40 -6.86 -19.08
C LYS A 19 -4.33 -5.36 -19.36
N LEU A 20 -3.12 -4.81 -19.34
CA LEU A 20 -2.83 -3.43 -19.72
C LEU A 20 -2.50 -3.36 -21.21
N ASN A 21 -3.25 -2.56 -21.95
CA ASN A 21 -2.98 -2.27 -23.35
C ASN A 21 -2.25 -0.92 -23.44
N LEU A 22 -0.97 -0.91 -23.09
CA LEU A 22 -0.09 0.24 -23.28
C LEU A 22 0.87 0.00 -24.44
N PRO A 23 1.27 1.05 -25.18
CA PRO A 23 2.35 0.94 -26.15
C PRO A 23 3.63 0.44 -25.50
N GLU A 24 4.40 -0.39 -26.20
CA GLU A 24 5.70 -0.83 -25.70
C GLU A 24 6.60 0.37 -25.36
N LYS A 25 7.40 0.23 -24.29
CA LYS A 25 8.29 1.27 -23.76
C LYS A 25 7.58 2.52 -23.22
N SER A 26 6.28 2.46 -22.97
CA SER A 26 5.56 3.53 -22.28
C SER A 26 6.10 3.72 -20.86
N ARG A 27 6.46 4.95 -20.50
CA ARG A 27 6.81 5.33 -19.13
C ARG A 27 5.53 5.69 -18.38
N VAL A 28 5.32 5.08 -17.22
CA VAL A 28 4.17 5.35 -16.35
C VAL A 28 4.62 5.90 -15.00
N LEU A 29 3.77 6.67 -14.34
CA LEU A 29 3.94 7.08 -12.96
C LEU A 29 3.10 6.16 -12.08
N ILE A 30 3.72 5.55 -11.07
CA ILE A 30 3.05 4.62 -10.16
C ILE A 30 2.76 5.36 -8.86
N LYS A 31 1.49 5.37 -8.44
CA LYS A 31 1.08 5.81 -7.10
C LYS A 31 0.72 4.56 -6.31
N VAL A 32 1.45 4.30 -5.23
CA VAL A 32 1.20 3.14 -4.35
C VAL A 32 0.37 3.62 -3.17
N GLU A 33 -0.83 3.08 -3.01
CA GLU A 33 -1.69 3.30 -1.85
C GLU A 33 -1.84 1.96 -1.12
N ILE A 34 -1.26 1.86 0.07
CA ILE A 34 -1.29 0.61 0.84
C ILE A 34 -2.45 0.68 1.83
N PHE A 35 -3.51 -0.05 1.54
CA PHE A 35 -4.65 -0.19 2.45
C PHE A 35 -4.43 -1.38 3.38
N GLY A 36 -4.40 -1.13 4.70
CA GLY A 36 -4.42 -2.20 5.69
C GLY A 36 -3.07 -2.78 6.11
N LEU A 37 -1.95 -2.04 6.02
CA LEU A 37 -0.70 -2.43 6.69
C LEU A 37 -0.89 -2.71 8.20
N LEU A 38 -1.89 -2.07 8.80
CA LEU A 38 -2.26 -2.24 10.20
C LEU A 38 -3.26 -3.39 10.44
N LYS A 39 -3.78 -4.04 9.39
CA LYS A 39 -4.89 -5.01 9.54
C LYS A 39 -4.43 -6.35 10.13
N ASP A 40 -3.16 -6.71 9.92
CA ASP A 40 -2.50 -7.88 10.51
C ASP A 40 -1.48 -7.49 11.60
N TRP A 41 -1.44 -6.20 11.95
CA TRP A 41 -0.61 -5.73 13.05
C TRP A 41 -1.41 -5.93 14.33
N ASP A 42 -0.93 -6.79 15.22
CA ASP A 42 -1.50 -7.02 16.57
C ASP A 42 -1.29 -5.76 17.41
N VAL A 43 -2.02 -4.71 17.06
CA VAL A 43 -1.98 -3.43 17.75
C VAL A 43 -2.98 -3.53 18.88
N ASP A 44 -2.49 -3.82 20.08
CA ASP A 44 -3.25 -3.63 21.30
C ASP A 44 -3.53 -2.11 21.46
N PRO A 45 -4.79 -1.66 21.32
CA PRO A 45 -5.12 -0.25 21.39
C PRO A 45 -4.87 0.35 22.77
N GLN A 46 -4.88 -0.47 23.84
CA GLN A 46 -4.61 -0.02 25.20
C GLN A 46 -3.12 0.23 25.40
N LYS A 47 -2.28 -0.71 24.95
CA LYS A 47 -0.82 -0.55 25.02
C LYS A 47 -0.34 0.70 24.27
N LEU A 48 -0.86 0.94 23.07
CA LEU A 48 -0.52 2.13 22.29
C LEU A 48 -0.94 3.44 23.01
N LYS A 49 -2.08 3.42 23.69
CA LYS A 49 -2.56 4.58 24.45
C LYS A 49 -1.70 4.85 25.68
N ASP A 50 -1.24 3.81 26.36
CA ASP A 50 -0.38 3.93 27.53
C ASP A 50 1.02 4.45 27.15
N GLU A 51 1.62 3.92 26.07
CA GLU A 51 2.91 4.41 25.54
C GLU A 51 2.84 5.89 25.13
N LEU A 52 1.76 6.33 24.48
CA LEU A 52 1.58 7.74 24.11
C LEU A 52 1.42 8.66 25.32
N ARG A 53 0.86 8.15 26.42
CA ARG A 53 0.68 8.90 27.66
C ARG A 53 1.99 9.06 28.43
N GLU A 54 2.89 8.09 28.35
CA GLU A 54 4.23 8.19 28.94
C GLU A 54 5.15 9.15 28.17
N VAL A 55 5.03 9.22 26.84
CA VAL A 55 5.87 10.11 26.01
C VAL A 55 5.43 11.58 26.06
N HIS A 56 4.14 11.83 26.31
CA HIS A 56 3.58 13.19 26.46
C HIS A 56 3.29 13.60 27.92
N GLY A 57 3.76 12.81 28.88
CA GLY A 57 3.69 13.09 30.33
C GLY A 57 4.92 13.78 30.86
#